data_AF-A0A3M0YE43-F1
#
_entry.id   AF-A0A3M0YE43-F1
#
_cell.length_a   1.000
_cell.length_b   1.000
_cell.length_c   1.000
_cell.angle_alpha   90.00
_cell.angle_beta   90.00
_cell.angle_gamma   90.00
#
_symmetry.space_group_name_H-M   'P 1'
#
loop_
_entity.id
_entity.type
_entity.pdbx_description
1 polymer ?
#
loop_
_entity_poly.entity_id
_entity_poly.type
_entity_poly.pdbx_seq_one_letter_code
_entity_poly.pdbx_strand_id
1 'polypeptide(L)'
;MATSSLRHVSSGSHELGVGMRFGKKRDKDGDGIPDERDRCPDEPGTRARKGCPEPEAEPESEEPAVADRDGDGTPDAQDTCPDLPGPRENAGCPWGDRDKDGIRDAIDECPDVPGVASNRGCPLNDRDGDG
;
A
#
# COMPACT_ATOMS: atom_id res chain seq x y z
N MET A 1 52.86 -13.21 50.29
CA MET A 1 51.55 -13.28 49.62
C MET A 1 51.60 -14.43 48.62
N ALA A 2 51.04 -15.58 48.99
CA ALA A 2 50.79 -16.70 48.08
C ALA A 2 49.42 -17.28 48.49
N THR A 3 48.46 -17.16 47.58
CA THR A 3 47.06 -17.58 47.70
C THR A 3 47.00 -19.11 47.88
N SER A 4 46.32 -19.63 48.91
CA SER A 4 44.91 -20.08 48.87
C SER A 4 44.62 -21.00 47.66
N SER A 5 44.13 -22.23 47.76
CA SER A 5 43.35 -22.91 48.79
C SER A 5 43.45 -24.44 48.62
N LEU A 6 43.19 -25.15 49.72
CA LEU A 6 43.30 -26.59 49.90
C LEU A 6 42.03 -27.34 49.45
N ARG A 7 42.28 -28.51 48.86
CA ARG A 7 41.42 -29.68 48.52
C ARG A 7 40.02 -29.75 49.16
N HIS A 8 39.02 -30.19 48.38
CA HIS A 8 37.81 -30.87 48.86
C HIS A 8 37.41 -32.04 47.93
N VAL A 9 37.32 -33.23 48.56
CA VAL A 9 36.33 -34.35 48.44
C VAL A 9 35.58 -34.54 47.09
N SER A 10 35.70 -35.68 46.40
CA SER A 10 35.02 -36.98 46.60
C SER A 10 33.54 -37.01 46.19
N SER A 11 33.27 -37.88 45.20
CA SER A 11 32.03 -38.66 44.97
C SER A 11 30.74 -37.95 44.56
N GLY A 12 30.03 -38.56 43.60
CA GLY A 12 28.71 -38.19 43.11
C GLY A 12 28.74 -37.89 41.60
N SER A 13 28.76 -38.88 40.71
CA SER A 13 27.58 -39.68 40.36
C SER A 13 26.29 -38.87 40.44
N HIS A 14 26.12 -37.90 39.54
CA HIS A 14 24.78 -37.46 39.15
C HIS A 14 24.34 -38.19 37.88
N GLU A 15 24.37 -39.52 37.96
CA GLU A 15 23.28 -40.30 37.36
C GLU A 15 22.08 -40.18 38.32
N LEU A 16 21.37 -39.07 38.23
CA LEU A 16 19.98 -39.03 38.65
C LEU A 16 19.19 -38.64 37.42
N GLY A 17 18.96 -39.67 36.59
CA GLY A 17 17.85 -39.67 35.68
C GLY A 17 16.59 -39.29 36.45
N VAL A 18 16.09 -38.09 36.20
CA VAL A 18 14.66 -37.84 36.32
C VAL A 18 14.12 -37.94 34.91
N GLY A 19 13.76 -39.18 34.55
CA GLY A 19 13.01 -39.46 33.34
C GLY A 19 11.65 -38.79 33.41
N MET A 20 11.59 -37.50 33.12
CA MET A 20 10.35 -36.87 32.64
C MET A 20 10.18 -37.22 31.17
N ARG A 21 9.92 -38.50 30.89
CA ARG A 21 9.23 -38.90 29.66
C ARG A 21 7.75 -38.60 29.87
N PHE A 22 7.40 -37.35 30.22
CA PHE A 22 6.01 -36.91 30.23
C PHE A 22 5.58 -36.94 28.77
N GLY A 23 4.75 -37.93 28.42
CA GLY A 23 4.37 -38.30 27.06
C GLY A 23 4.16 -37.08 26.16
N LYS A 24 5.22 -36.70 25.43
CA LYS A 24 5.18 -35.61 24.48
C LYS A 24 4.35 -36.16 23.32
N LYS A 25 3.08 -35.74 23.28
CA LYS A 25 2.18 -36.07 22.17
C LYS A 25 2.88 -35.66 20.87
N ARG A 26 2.74 -36.49 19.84
CA ARG A 26 3.38 -36.26 18.54
C ARG A 26 2.94 -34.89 18.02
N ASP A 27 3.91 -34.13 17.55
CA ASP A 27 3.82 -32.74 17.09
C ASP A 27 4.83 -32.69 15.93
N LYS A 28 4.34 -32.90 14.71
CA LYS A 28 5.17 -33.22 13.55
C LYS A 28 5.78 -31.97 12.92
N ASP A 29 5.05 -30.86 12.83
CA ASP A 29 5.55 -29.58 12.33
C ASP A 29 6.25 -28.74 13.40
N GLY A 30 6.08 -29.09 14.69
CA GLY A 30 6.81 -28.49 15.79
C GLY A 30 6.28 -27.13 16.23
N ASP A 31 5.02 -26.80 15.93
CA ASP A 31 4.41 -25.52 16.27
C ASP A 31 3.95 -25.42 17.76
N GLY A 32 4.06 -26.52 18.50
CA GLY A 32 3.67 -26.63 19.91
C GLY A 32 2.23 -27.08 20.14
N ILE A 33 1.51 -27.48 19.09
CA ILE A 33 0.20 -28.11 19.11
C ILE A 33 0.38 -29.57 18.65
N PRO A 34 -0.07 -30.57 19.43
CA PRO A 34 0.11 -31.96 19.01
C PRO A 34 -0.83 -32.31 17.86
N ASP A 35 -0.40 -33.21 16.97
CA ASP A 35 -1.09 -33.63 15.74
C ASP A 35 -2.59 -33.94 15.93
N GLU A 36 -2.99 -34.47 17.09
CA GLU A 36 -4.39 -34.79 17.43
C GLU A 36 -5.29 -33.55 17.62
N ARG A 37 -4.67 -32.39 17.87
CA ARG A 37 -5.32 -31.08 18.07
C ARG A 37 -4.86 -30.07 17.03
N ASP A 38 -3.96 -30.49 16.15
CA ASP A 38 -3.50 -29.72 15.02
C ASP A 38 -4.42 -29.97 13.82
N ARG A 39 -4.93 -28.89 13.23
CA ARG A 39 -5.76 -28.96 12.03
C ARG A 39 -4.90 -29.05 10.76
N CYS A 40 -3.63 -28.64 10.83
CA CYS A 40 -2.66 -28.66 9.75
C CYS A 40 -1.35 -29.36 10.22
N PRO A 41 -1.36 -30.66 10.59
CA PRO A 41 -0.24 -31.34 11.28
C PRO A 41 1.09 -31.47 10.51
N ASP A 42 1.16 -30.94 9.30
CA ASP A 42 2.34 -30.99 8.43
C ASP A 42 2.88 -29.58 8.15
N GLU A 43 2.26 -28.53 8.69
CA GLU A 43 2.58 -27.13 8.40
C GLU A 43 2.42 -26.27 9.67
N PRO A 44 3.48 -25.60 10.15
CA PRO A 44 3.45 -24.93 11.43
C PRO A 44 2.48 -23.74 11.42
N GLY A 45 1.66 -23.63 12.46
CA GLY A 45 0.66 -22.59 12.55
C GLY A 45 0.59 -21.91 13.91
N THR A 46 -0.52 -21.19 14.10
CA THR A 46 -0.78 -20.51 15.37
C THR A 46 -1.84 -21.23 16.17
N ARG A 47 -1.76 -21.10 17.51
CA ARG A 47 -2.82 -21.58 18.41
C ARG A 47 -4.18 -20.95 18.12
N ALA A 48 -4.20 -19.70 17.64
CA ALA A 48 -5.42 -19.01 17.24
C ALA A 48 -6.12 -19.70 16.06
N ARG A 49 -5.36 -20.34 15.16
CA ARG A 49 -5.87 -21.06 14.00
C ARG A 49 -5.81 -22.58 14.14
N LYS A 50 -5.64 -23.10 15.36
CA LYS A 50 -5.53 -24.54 15.66
C LYS A 50 -4.45 -25.24 14.83
N GLY A 51 -3.28 -24.62 14.75
CA GLY A 51 -2.09 -25.21 14.10
C GLY A 51 -1.99 -24.98 12.60
N CYS A 52 -2.93 -24.24 12.01
CA CYS A 52 -2.78 -23.80 10.64
C CYS A 52 -2.02 -22.45 10.54
N PRO A 53 -1.21 -22.27 9.48
CA PRO A 53 -0.54 -20.99 9.21
C PRO A 53 -1.59 -19.88 9.13
N GLU A 54 -1.22 -18.62 9.37
CA GLU A 54 -2.07 -17.52 8.92
C GLU A 54 -2.24 -17.62 7.41
N PRO A 55 -3.43 -17.29 6.86
CA PRO A 55 -3.49 -17.16 5.41
C PRO A 55 -2.45 -16.10 5.08
N GLU A 56 -1.55 -16.38 4.15
CA GLU A 56 -0.79 -15.29 3.54
C GLU A 56 -1.86 -14.26 3.17
N ALA A 57 -1.72 -13.03 3.69
CA ALA A 57 -2.70 -12.00 3.44
C ALA A 57 -2.84 -11.91 1.94
N GLU A 58 -3.93 -12.49 1.41
CA GLU A 58 -4.36 -12.29 0.04
C GLU A 58 -4.26 -10.77 -0.12
N PRO A 59 -3.46 -10.25 -1.07
CA PRO A 59 -3.33 -8.82 -1.21
C PRO A 59 -4.74 -8.28 -1.38
N GLU A 60 -5.23 -7.62 -0.34
CA GLU A 60 -6.53 -6.99 -0.35
C GLU A 60 -6.44 -5.98 -1.50
N SER A 61 -7.09 -6.28 -2.63
CA SER A 61 -7.02 -5.57 -3.92
C SER A 61 -5.86 -5.93 -4.87
N GLU A 62 -5.97 -7.05 -5.57
CA GLU A 62 -5.65 -7.05 -7.00
C GLU A 62 -6.96 -6.95 -7.81
N GLU A 63 -7.71 -5.87 -7.58
CA GLU A 63 -8.52 -5.34 -8.69
C GLU A 63 -7.50 -4.98 -9.78
N PRO A 64 -7.66 -5.45 -11.03
CA PRO A 64 -6.70 -5.13 -12.07
C PRO A 64 -6.54 -3.62 -12.13
N ALA A 65 -5.30 -3.13 -12.01
CA ALA A 65 -5.00 -1.71 -12.15
C ALA A 65 -5.65 -1.23 -13.46
N VAL A 66 -6.69 -0.42 -13.33
CA VAL A 66 -7.39 0.12 -14.48
C VAL A 66 -6.44 1.09 -15.15
N ALA A 67 -6.20 0.91 -16.44
CA ALA A 67 -5.31 1.79 -17.19
C ALA A 67 -5.81 3.24 -17.08
N ASP A 68 -4.88 4.12 -16.72
CA ASP A 68 -5.04 5.57 -16.58
C ASP A 68 -3.67 6.14 -16.98
N ARG A 69 -3.52 6.42 -18.28
CA ARG A 69 -2.23 6.69 -18.91
C ARG A 69 -1.64 8.05 -18.54
N ASP A 70 -2.48 9.04 -18.30
CA ASP A 70 -2.06 10.39 -17.91
C ASP A 70 -2.16 10.65 -16.41
N GLY A 71 -2.82 9.76 -15.66
CA GLY A 71 -2.89 9.79 -14.22
C GLY A 71 -3.84 10.87 -13.68
N ASP A 72 -4.85 11.26 -14.45
CA ASP A 72 -5.84 12.26 -14.03
C ASP A 72 -6.97 11.68 -13.14
N GLY A 73 -7.00 10.36 -12.97
CA GLY A 73 -7.99 9.63 -12.18
C GLY A 73 -9.23 9.19 -12.98
N THR A 74 -9.26 9.46 -14.29
CA THR A 74 -10.24 8.96 -15.25
C THR A 74 -9.65 7.73 -15.97
N PRO A 75 -10.27 6.55 -15.89
CA PRO A 75 -9.81 5.40 -16.65
C PRO A 75 -9.71 5.68 -18.15
N ASP A 76 -8.69 5.14 -18.83
CA ASP A 76 -8.48 5.25 -20.29
C ASP A 76 -9.74 4.93 -21.12
N ALA A 77 -10.56 4.00 -20.62
CA ALA A 77 -11.80 3.58 -21.28
C ALA A 77 -12.96 4.60 -21.14
N GLN A 78 -12.84 5.54 -20.21
CA GLN A 78 -13.79 6.61 -19.90
C GLN A 78 -13.20 8.00 -20.22
N ASP A 79 -11.92 8.06 -20.59
CA ASP A 79 -11.18 9.25 -20.91
C ASP A 79 -11.23 9.54 -22.43
N THR A 80 -11.66 10.74 -22.77
CA THR A 80 -11.72 11.23 -24.16
C THR A 80 -10.35 11.71 -24.65
N CYS A 81 -9.44 12.05 -23.73
CA CYS A 81 -8.08 12.53 -23.96
C CYS A 81 -7.04 11.72 -23.15
N PRO A 82 -6.91 10.40 -23.35
CA PRO A 82 -6.16 9.49 -22.46
C PRO A 82 -4.63 9.63 -22.45
N ASP A 83 -4.10 10.71 -23.01
CA ASP A 83 -2.68 11.05 -23.00
C ASP A 83 -2.47 12.51 -22.51
N LEU A 84 -3.52 13.18 -22.03
CA LEU A 84 -3.51 14.59 -21.67
C LEU A 84 -4.49 14.85 -20.50
N PRO A 85 -3.97 15.14 -19.29
CA PRO A 85 -4.78 15.12 -18.09
C PRO A 85 -5.86 16.19 -18.11
N GLY A 86 -7.03 15.83 -17.61
CA GLY A 86 -8.17 16.71 -17.49
C GLY A 86 -9.07 16.40 -16.30
N PRO A 87 -10.04 17.30 -16.03
CA PRO A 87 -11.04 17.03 -15.02
C PRO A 87 -12.03 15.96 -15.48
N ARG A 88 -12.50 15.14 -14.54
CA ARG A 88 -13.57 14.16 -14.77
C ARG A 88 -14.85 14.81 -15.31
N GLU A 89 -15.14 16.06 -14.93
CA GLU A 89 -16.28 16.83 -15.44
C GLU A 89 -16.22 17.07 -16.96
N ASN A 90 -15.02 17.00 -17.55
CA ASN A 90 -14.80 17.11 -18.99
C ASN A 90 -14.26 15.80 -19.60
N ALA A 91 -14.61 14.65 -18.99
CA ALA A 91 -14.26 13.32 -19.46
C ALA A 91 -12.74 13.14 -19.72
N GLY A 92 -11.92 13.60 -18.78
CA GLY A 92 -10.45 13.48 -18.82
C GLY A 92 -9.76 14.45 -19.78
N CYS A 93 -10.50 15.35 -20.45
CA CYS A 93 -9.89 16.37 -21.31
C CYS A 93 -9.69 17.71 -20.60
N PRO A 94 -8.60 18.45 -20.84
CA PRO A 94 -8.48 19.83 -20.37
C PRO A 94 -9.55 20.73 -21.02
N TRP A 95 -9.91 21.81 -20.34
CA TRP A 95 -10.79 22.83 -20.91
C TRP A 95 -10.04 23.66 -21.95
N GLY A 96 -10.74 24.10 -23.00
CA GLY A 96 -10.19 25.04 -23.98
C GLY A 96 -9.94 26.42 -23.35
N ASP A 97 -8.80 27.00 -23.71
CA ASP A 97 -8.34 28.35 -23.38
C ASP A 97 -7.48 28.80 -24.58
N ARG A 98 -8.15 29.36 -25.58
CA ARG A 98 -7.59 29.57 -26.92
C ARG A 98 -6.56 30.70 -26.95
N ASP A 99 -6.79 31.75 -26.19
CA ASP A 99 -5.89 32.89 -26.08
C ASP A 99 -4.88 32.76 -24.92
N LYS A 100 -5.07 31.76 -24.05
CA LYS A 100 -4.16 31.35 -22.97
C LYS A 100 -4.06 32.38 -21.86
N ASP A 101 -5.15 33.08 -21.57
CA ASP A 101 -5.22 34.05 -20.49
C ASP A 101 -5.56 33.42 -19.12
N GLY A 102 -5.86 32.11 -19.11
CA GLY A 102 -6.22 31.34 -17.93
C GLY A 102 -7.72 31.27 -17.65
N ILE A 103 -8.55 31.81 -18.55
CA ILE A 103 -10.01 31.76 -18.49
C ILE A 103 -10.48 30.81 -19.59
N ARG A 104 -11.42 29.93 -19.24
CA ARG A 104 -11.89 28.93 -20.20
C ARG A 104 -12.73 29.62 -21.28
N ASP A 105 -12.58 29.19 -22.54
CA ASP A 105 -13.36 29.68 -23.70
C ASP A 105 -14.87 29.77 -23.41
N ALA A 106 -15.41 28.85 -22.59
CA ALA A 106 -16.83 28.80 -22.24
C ALA A 106 -17.31 29.93 -21.31
N ILE A 107 -16.40 30.59 -20.59
CA ILE A 107 -16.67 31.69 -19.67
C ILE A 107 -15.88 32.97 -20.03
N ASP A 108 -15.21 32.96 -21.18
CA ASP A 108 -14.49 34.09 -21.74
C ASP A 108 -15.40 34.90 -22.67
N GLU A 109 -15.52 36.22 -22.45
CA GLU A 109 -16.27 37.11 -23.33
C GLU A 109 -15.47 37.50 -24.59
N CYS A 110 -14.15 37.33 -24.58
CA CYS A 110 -13.20 37.64 -25.63
C CYS A 110 -12.24 36.45 -25.93
N PRO A 111 -12.73 35.25 -26.31
CA PRO A 111 -11.97 33.99 -26.36
C PRO A 111 -10.80 33.92 -27.35
N ASP A 112 -10.55 34.98 -28.11
CA ASP A 112 -9.46 35.09 -29.08
C ASP A 112 -8.45 36.20 -28.71
N VAL A 113 -8.66 36.92 -27.60
CA VAL A 113 -7.90 38.11 -27.20
C VAL A 113 -7.65 38.09 -25.69
N PRO A 114 -6.39 37.88 -25.24
CA PRO A 114 -6.11 37.70 -23.82
C PRO A 114 -6.60 38.88 -22.97
N GLY A 115 -7.29 38.58 -21.87
CA GLY A 115 -7.77 39.56 -20.92
C GLY A 115 -7.45 39.22 -19.47
N VAL A 116 -8.26 39.78 -18.57
CA VAL A 116 -8.12 39.54 -17.13
C VAL A 116 -9.42 38.98 -16.57
N ALA A 117 -9.30 38.14 -15.54
CA ALA A 117 -10.47 37.56 -14.86
C ALA A 117 -11.45 38.61 -14.34
N SER A 118 -10.94 39.76 -13.87
CA SER A 118 -11.77 40.88 -13.40
C SER A 118 -12.67 41.49 -14.49
N ASN A 119 -12.37 41.23 -15.76
CA ASN A 119 -13.10 41.72 -16.93
C ASN A 119 -13.52 40.57 -17.87
N ARG A 120 -13.77 39.37 -17.30
CA ARG A 120 -14.32 38.21 -18.02
C ARG A 120 -13.54 37.82 -19.28
N GLY A 121 -12.21 37.86 -19.19
CA GLY A 121 -11.32 37.50 -20.31
C GLY A 121 -11.20 38.55 -21.39
N CYS A 122 -11.82 39.71 -21.22
CA CYS A 122 -11.59 40.84 -22.11
C CYS A 122 -10.47 41.77 -21.59
N PRO A 123 -9.69 42.39 -22.50
CA PRO A 123 -8.78 43.48 -22.17
C PRO A 123 -9.48 44.60 -21.40
N LEU A 124 -8.81 45.21 -20.42
CA LEU A 124 -9.42 46.21 -19.52
C LEU A 124 -9.84 47.51 -20.23
N ASN A 125 -9.32 47.79 -21.42
CA ASN A 125 -9.70 48.85 -22.34
C ASN A 125 -8.67 48.86 -23.48
N ASP A 126 -9.08 48.57 -24.71
CA ASP A 126 -8.37 49.05 -25.89
C ASP A 126 -9.13 50.28 -26.41
N ARG A 127 -8.74 51.46 -25.92
CA ARG A 127 -9.39 52.73 -26.30
C ARG A 127 -8.77 53.36 -27.56
N ASP A 128 -7.67 52.82 -28.07
CA ASP A 128 -6.90 53.38 -29.18
C ASP A 128 -6.54 52.41 -30.32
N GLY A 129 -6.81 51.11 -30.18
CA GLY A 129 -6.88 50.16 -31.28
C GLY A 129 -5.54 49.80 -31.92
N ASP A 130 -4.42 49.91 -31.21
CA ASP A 130 -3.09 49.94 -31.84
C ASP A 130 -2.35 48.61 -31.97
N GLY A 131 -2.86 47.51 -31.41
CA GLY A 131 -2.49 46.13 -31.78
C GLY A 131 -1.04 45.72 -31.51
#